data_AF-A0A5B6W6N1-F1
#
_entry.id   AF-A0A5B6W6N1-F1
#
_cell.length_a   1.000
_cell.length_b   1.000
_cell.length_c   1.000
_cell.angle_alpha   90.00
_cell.angle_beta   90.00
_cell.angle_gamma   90.00
#
_symmetry.space_group_name_H-M   'P 1'
#
loop_
_entity.id
_entity.type
_entity.pdbx_description
1 polymer ?
#
loop_
_entity_poly.entity_id
_entity_poly.type
_entity_poly.pdbx_seq_one_letter_code
_entity_poly.pdbx_strand_id
1 'polypeptide(L)' 'MSTDAMWVVVDKLAKSTHFNPMKINYSREKLVELYISKIVRLHDPRFTSRFWGKLQETLGTKLNFTTTFHPQTDKQPE' A
#
# COMPACT_ATOMS: atom_id res chain seq x y z
N MET A 1 -21.38 8.77 -1.24
CA MET A 1 -21.62 7.40 -1.74
C MET A 1 -21.96 6.53 -0.55
N SER A 2 -23.10 5.83 -0.55
CA SER A 2 -23.47 4.93 0.55
C SER A 2 -22.57 3.69 0.58
N THR A 3 -22.19 3.29 1.79
CA THR A 3 -21.41 2.08 2.09
C THR A 3 -22.33 1.13 2.85
N ASP A 4 -22.35 -0.14 2.49
CA ASP A 4 -23.24 -1.16 3.08
C ASP A 4 -22.47 -2.21 3.90
N ALA A 5 -21.13 -2.11 3.96
CA ALA A 5 -20.29 -3.01 4.72
C ALA A 5 -19.05 -2.29 5.29
N MET A 6 -18.49 -2.85 6.37
CA MET A 6 -17.25 -2.39 6.99
C MET A 6 -16.24 -3.53 7.03
N TRP A 7 -15.10 -3.33 6.35
CA TRP A 7 -13.99 -4.27 6.42
C TRP A 7 -13.09 -3.90 7.59
N VAL A 8 -13.00 -4.83 8.54
CA VAL A 8 -12.14 -4.72 9.71
C VAL A 8 -10.86 -5.50 9.47
N VAL A 9 -9.72 -4.83 9.57
CA VAL A 9 -8.40 -5.45 9.54
C VAL A 9 -7.74 -5.28 10.89
N VAL A 10 -7.44 -6.40 11.54
CA VAL A 10 -6.75 -6.42 12.83
C VAL A 10 -5.26 -6.59 12.57
N ASP A 11 -4.50 -5.54 12.81
CA ASP A 11 -3.05 -5.63 12.75
C ASP A 11 -2.49 -6.00 14.13
N LYS A 12 -1.97 -7.23 14.21
CA LYS A 12 -1.33 -7.74 15.42
C LYS A 12 0.04 -7.11 15.67
N LEU A 13 0.72 -6.64 14.62
CA LEU A 13 2.05 -6.07 14.72
C LEU A 13 2.02 -4.68 15.35
N ALA A 14 1.19 -3.77 14.81
CA ALA A 14 0.98 -2.44 15.39
C ALA A 14 -0.03 -2.42 16.54
N LYS A 15 -0.65 -3.57 16.88
CA LYS A 15 -1.70 -3.70 17.90
C LYS A 15 -2.86 -2.72 17.64
N SER A 16 -3.23 -2.56 16.37
CA SER A 16 -4.26 -1.63 15.91
C SER A 16 -5.38 -2.36 15.16
N THR A 17 -6.49 -1.66 14.96
CA THR A 17 -7.60 -2.14 14.13
C THR A 17 -7.98 -1.06 13.12
N HIS A 18 -8.04 -1.43 11.85
CA HIS A 18 -8.36 -0.54 10.75
C HIS A 18 -9.76 -0.84 10.23
N PHE A 19 -10.63 0.18 10.28
CA PHE A 19 -12.01 0.11 9.80
C PHE A 19 -12.09 0.79 8.44
N ASN A 20 -12.38 0.01 7.39
CA ASN A 20 -12.46 0.50 6.03
C ASN A 20 -13.89 0.34 5.52
N PRO A 21 -14.63 1.45 5.28
CA PRO A 21 -15.94 1.35 4.66
C PRO A 21 -15.81 0.81 3.23
N MET A 22 -16.66 -0.13 2.86
CA MET A 22 -16.66 -0.75 1.54
C MET A 22 -18.08 -1.04 1.05
N LYS A 23 -18.20 -1.54 -0.17
CA LYS A 23 -19.44 -2.13 -0.66
C LYS A 23 -19.31 -3.64 -0.75
N ILE A 24 -20.36 -4.36 -0.38
CA ILE A 24 -20.41 -5.82 -0.45
C ILE A 24 -20.21 -6.36 -1.88
N ASN A 25 -20.52 -5.55 -2.90
CA ASN A 25 -20.38 -5.90 -4.31
C ASN A 25 -19.05 -5.48 -4.95
N TYR A 26 -18.04 -5.10 -4.15
CA TYR A 26 -16.70 -4.84 -4.67
C TYR A 26 -16.13 -6.09 -5.36
N SER A 27 -15.61 -5.90 -6.57
CA SER A 27 -14.92 -6.97 -7.29
C SER A 27 -13.64 -7.38 -6.55
N ARG A 28 -13.11 -8.56 -6.87
CA ARG A 28 -11.87 -9.06 -6.26
C ARG A 28 -10.70 -8.11 -6.49
N GLU A 29 -10.63 -7.51 -7.67
CA GLU A 29 -9.61 -6.53 -8.07
C GLU A 29 -9.70 -5.28 -7.18
N LYS A 30 -10.92 -4.80 -6.92
CA LYS A 30 -11.18 -3.66 -6.02
C LYS A 30 -10.76 -3.97 -4.58
N LEU A 31 -11.01 -5.20 -4.11
CA LEU A 31 -10.59 -5.64 -2.77
C LEU A 31 -9.07 -5.72 -2.65
N VAL A 32 -8.39 -6.23 -3.67
CA VAL A 32 -6.91 -6.26 -3.72
C VAL A 32 -6.35 -4.84 -3.72
N GLU A 33 -6.92 -3.93 -4.51
CA GLU A 33 -6.51 -2.52 -4.52
C GLU A 33 -6.71 -1.86 -3.14
N LEU A 34 -7.84 -2.14 -2.47
CA LEU A 34 -8.12 -1.62 -1.15
C LEU A 34 -7.17 -2.18 -0.09
N TYR A 35 -6.87 -3.49 -0.15
CA TYR A 35 -5.88 -4.13 0.71
C TYR A 35 -4.49 -3.49 0.55
N ILE A 36 -4.03 -3.34 -0.70
CA ILE A 36 -2.72 -2.76 -1.00
C ILE A 36 -2.67 -1.31 -0.54
N SER A 37 -3.70 -0.52 -0.83
CA SER A 37 -3.71 0.91 -0.51
C SER A 37 -3.85 1.20 0.99
N LYS A 38 -4.56 0.35 1.75
CA LYS A 38 -4.90 0.62 3.15
C LYS A 38 -4.06 -0.14 4.17
N ILE A 39 -3.62 -1.35 3.87
CA ILE A 39 -2.96 -2.21 4.87
C ILE A 39 -1.48 -2.30 4.55
N VAL A 40 -1.20 -2.74 3.33
CA VAL A 40 0.15 -3.00 2.84
C VAL A 40 1.01 -1.72 2.87
N ARG A 41 0.46 -0.59 2.43
CA ARG A 41 1.15 0.71 2.48
C ARG A 41 1.43 1.22 3.89
N LEU A 42 0.71 0.77 4.93
CA LEU A 42 0.98 1.20 6.31
C LEU A 42 2.30 0.63 6.84
N HIS A 43 2.61 -0.61 6.46
CA HIS A 43 3.80 -1.30 6.95
C HIS A 43 5.01 -1.11 6.05
N ASP A 44 4.78 -0.88 4.76
CA ASP A 44 5.86 -0.63 3.83
C ASP A 44 5.48 0.39 2.73
N PRO A 45 5.40 1.68 3.09
CA PRO A 45 4.95 2.73 2.18
C PRO A 45 5.86 2.91 0.97
N ARG A 46 7.14 2.53 1.09
CA ARG A 46 8.13 2.59 0.00
C ARG A 46 8.27 1.26 -0.74
N PHE A 47 7.57 0.21 -0.29
CA PHE A 47 7.67 -1.16 -0.80
C PHE A 47 9.11 -1.71 -0.78
N THR A 48 9.92 -1.27 0.18
CA THR A 48 11.39 -1.50 0.21
C THR A 48 11.84 -2.65 1.11
N SER A 49 10.97 -3.22 1.92
CA SER A 49 11.33 -4.31 2.83
C SER A 49 11.71 -5.58 2.08
N ARG A 50 12.52 -6.42 2.75
CA ARG A 50 12.89 -7.75 2.25
C ARG A 50 11.67 -8.62 1.93
N PHE A 51 10.55 -8.39 2.61
CA PHE A 51 9.30 -9.07 2.34
C PHE A 51 8.86 -8.87 0.88
N TRP A 52 8.93 -7.65 0.32
CA TRP A 52 8.55 -7.43 -1.08
C TRP A 52 9.49 -8.08 -2.07
N GLY A 53 10.79 -8.03 -1.80
CA GLY A 53 11.76 -8.75 -2.62
C GLY A 53 11.40 -10.24 -2.70
N LYS A 54 11.15 -10.88 -1.55
CA LYS A 54 10.77 -12.30 -1.48
C LYS A 54 9.39 -12.60 -2.06
N LEU A 55 8.42 -11.71 -1.88
CA LEU A 55 7.09 -11.87 -2.47
C LEU A 55 7.18 -11.86 -4.00
N GLN A 56 7.90 -10.91 -4.57
CA GLN A 56 8.02 -10.75 -6.02
C GLN A 56 8.82 -11.93 -6.62
N GLU A 57 9.91 -12.35 -5.97
CA GLU A 57 10.63 -13.58 -6.33
C GLU A 57 9.69 -14.81 -6.38
N THR A 58 8.83 -14.97 -5.37
CA THR A 58 7.88 -16.10 -5.28
C THR A 58 6.80 -16.04 -6.38
N LEU A 59 6.38 -14.84 -6.76
CA LEU A 59 5.42 -14.61 -7.84
C LEU A 59 6.05 -14.70 -9.24
N GLY A 60 7.37 -14.91 -9.33
CA GLY A 60 8.10 -14.93 -10.61
C GLY A 60 8.27 -13.54 -11.23
N THR A 61 8.12 -12.49 -10.43
CA THR A 61 8.22 -11.08 -10.85
C THR A 61 9.47 -10.43 -10.27
N LYS A 62 9.97 -9.38 -10.95
CA LYS A 62 11.13 -8.62 -10.48
C LYS A 62 10.70 -7.23 -10.00
N LEU A 63 11.00 -6.93 -8.74
CA LEU A 63 10.81 -5.59 -8.19
C LEU A 63 11.99 -4.69 -8.60
N ASN A 64 11.70 -3.62 -9.33
CA ASN A 64 12.69 -2.60 -9.67
C ASN A 64 12.31 -1.29 -8.97
N PHE A 65 13.20 -0.78 -8.12
CA PHE A 65 13.02 0.54 -7.51
C PHE A 65 13.57 1.61 -8.45
N THR A 66 12.76 2.61 -8.79
CA THR A 66 13.23 3.81 -9.46
C THR A 66 13.52 4.89 -8.42
N THR A 67 14.78 5.21 -8.19
CA THR A 67 15.17 6.36 -7.35
C THR A 67 15.13 7.64 -8.17
N THR A 68 13.94 8.17 -8.45
CA THR A 68 13.84 9.51 -9.02
C THR A 68 13.87 10.52 -7.88
N PHE A 69 15.07 10.81 -7.37
CA PHE A 69 15.31 12.03 -6.60
C PHE A 69 15.41 13.17 -7.62
N HIS A 70 14.40 14.03 -7.69
CA HIS A 70 14.52 15.33 -8.33
C HIS A 70 14.93 16.34 -7.26
N PRO A 71 16.22 16.65 -7.06
CA PRO A 71 16.59 17.84 -6.33
C PRO A 71 16.10 19.03 -7.15
N GLN A 72 15.05 19.70 -6.68
CA GLN A 72 14.78 21.06 -7.10
C GLN A 72 15.93 21.91 -6.56
N THR A 73 16.88 22.25 -7.42
CA THR A 73 17.88 23.27 -7.13
C THR A 73 17.13 24.58 -6.92
N ASP A 74 17.00 25.00 -5.67
CA ASP A 74 16.73 26.39 -5.31
C ASP A 74 17.87 27.23 -5.90
N LYS A 75 17.63 27.81 -7.07
CA LYS A 75 18.42 28.95 -7.54
C LYS A 75 17.97 30.14 -6.72
N GLN A 76 18.74 30.42 -5.68
CA GLN A 76 18.66 31.66 -4.90
C GLN A 76 18.80 32.88 -5.83
N PRO A 77 17.97 33.93 -5.70
CA PRO A 77 18.17 35.18 -6.40
C PRO A 77 19.18 36.07 -5.66
N GLU A 78 20.07 36.72 -6.41
CA GLU A 78 20.67 38.00 -6.02
C GLU A 78 19.69 39.14 -6.34
#